data_AF-A0A7J6PB70-F1
#
_entry.id   AF-A0A7J6PB70-F1
#
_cell.length_a   1.000
_cell.length_b   1.000
_cell.length_c   1.000
_cell.angle_alpha   90.00
_cell.angle_beta   90.00
_cell.angle_gamma   90.00
#
_symmetry.space_group_name_H-M   'P 1'
#
loop_
_entity.id
_entity.type
_entity.pdbx_description
1 polymer ?
#
loop_
_entity_poly.entity_id
_entity_poly.type
_entity_poly.pdbx_seq_one_letter_code
_entity_poly.pdbx_strand_id
1 'polypeptide(L)'
;MAYEAPHLKISEGDIHPVVLVVGDPFRAEILATKFCDTYKELWFNREYRSYNVEFEGAKLSICSHGIGGPGALICFEELIKCGAKTIIRLGTCGSLKPDTIKTGDLVVSTGACREDGVTQYLVPSGFPAISDPPISLALRDTAKSMGIDNCHLGITLSSALFYAGPCEETSWVKNATAGALSIEMENAPLFTIASLRSIRAAAIGTVDGSPLRWDQAIMSEEEDAELREGDFTVDGGTSENVYTWTQKWATIQMQLKQLHRECDELLGSSRTSNPKKFGLANAELADLRDENKCLELAFDKWDDDLYRTLSVIRAKVREFTSNAENIPEQTLRKSALELEHRITRYKSQQKVDFDSIMAEEERLSSLMENASRRFSKWQQSSFLTSSPKKYNPVAYQSCGGRPEEDPRLEEIRRAIMKIADQIDHEGGRTGGWSTADHEAFLKVVTGCPGRQPEGLLREQVMDRIIRKLPSQLGHDEVKEHIDWWCRYNELEADKKALMEQYRERKELWQRKQGDDHEADLAAERRMAEKRRAAEEAARVERKTTH
;
A
#
# COMPACT_ATOMS: atom_id res chain seq x y z
N MET A 1 -34.18 -19.52 -9.45
CA MET A 1 -32.73 -19.72 -9.70
C MET A 1 -32.04 -19.40 -8.39
N ALA A 2 -31.09 -20.23 -7.96
CA ALA A 2 -30.26 -19.93 -6.79
C ALA A 2 -29.55 -18.59 -7.01
N TYR A 3 -29.44 -17.76 -5.97
CA TYR A 3 -28.72 -16.50 -6.09
C TYR A 3 -27.24 -16.76 -6.42
N GLU A 4 -26.70 -16.02 -7.39
CA GLU A 4 -25.27 -16.03 -7.72
C GLU A 4 -24.68 -14.66 -7.40
N ALA A 5 -23.66 -14.65 -6.54
CA ALA A 5 -22.99 -13.46 -6.06
C ALA A 5 -22.14 -12.84 -7.19
N PRO A 6 -22.45 -11.61 -7.65
CA PRO A 6 -21.77 -11.05 -8.81
C PRO A 6 -20.29 -10.72 -8.54
N HIS A 7 -19.90 -10.40 -7.30
CA HIS A 7 -18.52 -10.07 -6.95
C HIS A 7 -17.78 -11.27 -6.36
N LEU A 8 -18.41 -12.04 -5.47
CA LEU A 8 -17.75 -13.19 -4.85
C LEU A 8 -17.69 -14.41 -5.79
N LYS A 9 -18.56 -14.47 -6.81
CA LYS A 9 -18.69 -15.58 -7.77
C LYS A 9 -18.96 -16.93 -7.11
N ILE A 10 -19.72 -16.89 -6.02
CA ILE A 10 -20.25 -18.05 -5.30
C ILE A 10 -21.77 -18.03 -5.40
N SER A 11 -22.38 -19.19 -5.26
CA SER A 11 -23.84 -19.36 -5.29
C SER A 11 -24.42 -19.57 -3.90
N GLU A 12 -25.72 -19.36 -3.77
CA GLU A 12 -26.48 -19.74 -2.58
C GLU A 12 -26.30 -21.23 -2.28
N GLY A 13 -25.83 -21.53 -1.07
CA GLY A 13 -25.52 -22.88 -0.62
C GLY A 13 -24.07 -23.33 -0.79
N ASP A 14 -23.21 -22.54 -1.45
CA ASP A 14 -21.79 -22.88 -1.60
C ASP A 14 -20.99 -22.71 -0.31
N ILE A 15 -21.44 -21.84 0.60
CA ILE A 15 -20.76 -21.52 1.87
C ILE A 15 -21.45 -22.14 3.08
N HIS A 16 -20.69 -22.29 4.16
CA HIS A 16 -21.19 -22.66 5.46
C HIS A 16 -21.84 -21.47 6.19
N PRO A 17 -22.78 -21.71 7.13
CA PRO A 17 -23.50 -20.63 7.83
C PRO A 17 -22.61 -19.74 8.71
N VAL A 18 -21.44 -20.22 9.13
CA VAL A 18 -20.45 -19.45 9.90
C VAL A 18 -19.32 -19.08 8.96
N VAL A 19 -19.05 -17.79 8.82
CA VAL A 19 -18.04 -17.25 7.91
C VAL A 19 -17.04 -16.41 8.69
N LEU A 20 -15.75 -16.73 8.59
CA LEU A 20 -14.66 -15.86 9.00
C LEU A 20 -14.33 -14.92 7.86
N VAL A 21 -14.21 -13.63 8.14
CA VAL A 21 -13.87 -12.64 7.12
C VAL A 21 -12.59 -11.91 7.47
N VAL A 22 -11.75 -11.67 6.48
CA VAL A 22 -10.43 -11.01 6.62
C VAL A 22 -10.25 -9.94 5.56
N GLY A 23 -9.44 -8.91 5.83
CA GLY A 23 -9.16 -7.89 4.80
C GLY A 23 -8.35 -8.45 3.64
N ASP A 24 -7.19 -9.03 3.95
CA ASP A 24 -6.20 -9.49 2.97
C ASP A 24 -6.55 -10.88 2.38
N PRO A 25 -6.65 -11.03 1.04
CA PRO A 25 -6.81 -12.32 0.36
C PRO A 25 -5.75 -13.37 0.74
N PHE A 26 -4.51 -12.96 0.99
CA PHE A 26 -3.44 -13.88 1.39
C PHE A 26 -3.60 -14.33 2.83
N ARG A 27 -4.21 -13.52 3.69
CA ARG A 27 -4.60 -13.97 5.04
C ARG A 27 -5.69 -15.05 4.96
N ALA A 28 -6.63 -14.95 4.03
CA ALA A 28 -7.65 -15.98 3.84
C ALA A 28 -7.02 -17.32 3.44
N GLU A 29 -6.06 -17.28 2.50
CA GLU A 29 -5.28 -18.45 2.10
C GLU A 29 -4.47 -19.04 3.26
N ILE A 30 -3.74 -18.22 4.02
CA ILE A 30 -2.94 -18.66 5.16
C ILE A 30 -3.83 -19.36 6.20
N LEU A 31 -4.97 -18.75 6.56
CA LEU A 31 -5.92 -19.37 7.51
C LEU A 31 -6.44 -20.72 7.00
N ALA A 32 -6.84 -20.78 5.73
CA ALA A 32 -7.38 -22.00 5.15
C ALA A 32 -6.33 -23.12 5.01
N THR A 33 -5.13 -22.79 4.57
CA THR A 33 -4.11 -23.79 4.17
C THR A 33 -3.17 -24.19 5.29
N LYS A 34 -2.88 -23.31 6.25
CA LYS A 34 -1.91 -23.56 7.33
C LYS A 34 -2.54 -23.88 8.68
N PHE A 35 -3.76 -23.42 8.94
CA PHE A 35 -4.39 -23.52 10.26
C PHE A 35 -5.62 -24.45 10.31
N CYS A 36 -6.23 -24.77 9.17
CA CYS A 36 -7.41 -25.64 9.12
C CYS A 36 -7.05 -27.09 8.77
N ASP A 37 -7.87 -28.03 9.23
CA ASP A 37 -7.68 -29.47 9.01
C ASP A 37 -7.88 -29.85 7.54
N THR A 38 -8.90 -29.27 6.90
CA THR A 38 -9.16 -29.43 5.47
C THR A 38 -9.64 -28.11 4.88
N TYR A 39 -9.42 -27.93 3.58
CA TYR A 39 -9.91 -26.75 2.85
C TYR A 39 -10.32 -27.09 1.42
N LYS A 40 -11.22 -26.27 0.88
CA LYS A 40 -11.61 -26.22 -0.53
C LYS A 40 -11.75 -24.76 -0.93
N GLU A 41 -10.91 -24.31 -1.85
CA GLU A 41 -11.09 -22.98 -2.48
C GLU A 41 -12.38 -22.99 -3.32
N LEU A 42 -13.19 -21.96 -3.14
CA LEU A 42 -14.44 -21.77 -3.88
C LEU A 42 -14.19 -20.90 -5.10
N TRP A 43 -13.66 -19.70 -4.88
CA TRP A 43 -13.35 -18.76 -5.94
C TRP A 43 -12.40 -17.66 -5.47
N PHE A 44 -11.71 -17.04 -6.43
CA PHE A 44 -10.96 -15.81 -6.23
C PHE A 44 -11.32 -14.79 -7.32
N ASN A 45 -12.01 -13.72 -6.94
CA ASN A 45 -12.35 -12.63 -7.84
C ASN A 45 -12.11 -11.29 -7.16
N ARG A 46 -11.34 -10.41 -7.83
CA ARG A 46 -10.91 -9.12 -7.27
C ARG A 46 -10.20 -9.32 -5.91
N GLU A 47 -10.62 -8.63 -4.87
CA GLU A 47 -10.15 -8.79 -3.50
C GLU A 47 -10.88 -9.90 -2.70
N TYR A 48 -11.82 -10.64 -3.30
CA TYR A 48 -12.64 -11.65 -2.62
C TYR A 48 -12.15 -13.07 -2.93
N ARG A 49 -11.46 -13.68 -1.97
CA ARG A 49 -10.96 -15.06 -2.05
C ARG A 49 -11.66 -15.89 -0.97
N SER A 50 -12.35 -16.94 -1.41
CA SER A 50 -13.28 -17.71 -0.57
C SER A 50 -12.89 -19.17 -0.45
N TYR A 51 -13.06 -19.73 0.74
CA TYR A 51 -12.79 -21.13 1.07
C TYR A 51 -13.91 -21.71 1.93
N ASN A 52 -14.15 -23.01 1.77
CA ASN A 52 -14.76 -23.83 2.83
C ASN A 52 -13.66 -24.61 3.54
N VAL A 53 -13.73 -24.68 4.85
CA VAL A 53 -12.73 -25.34 5.69
C VAL A 53 -13.36 -26.15 6.81
N GLU A 54 -12.57 -27.06 7.36
CA GLU A 54 -12.86 -27.75 8.62
C GLU A 54 -11.76 -27.39 9.63
N PHE A 55 -12.14 -26.97 10.83
CA PHE A 55 -11.23 -26.66 11.93
C PHE A 55 -11.76 -27.29 13.22
N GLU A 56 -10.99 -28.19 13.80
CA GLU A 56 -11.35 -28.96 15.01
C GLU A 56 -12.73 -29.64 14.88
N GLY A 57 -13.02 -30.17 13.68
CA GLY A 57 -14.29 -30.80 13.33
C GLY A 57 -15.46 -29.85 13.05
N ALA A 58 -15.25 -28.53 13.15
CA ALA A 58 -16.25 -27.52 12.80
C ALA A 58 -16.11 -27.07 11.34
N LYS A 59 -17.21 -27.10 10.58
CA LYS A 59 -17.27 -26.64 9.19
C LYS A 59 -17.63 -25.16 9.12
N LEU A 60 -16.78 -24.36 8.49
CA LEU A 60 -16.95 -22.92 8.34
C LEU A 60 -16.39 -22.44 7.00
N SER A 61 -16.73 -21.23 6.60
CA SER A 61 -16.15 -20.60 5.40
C SER A 61 -15.21 -19.47 5.78
N ILE A 62 -14.24 -19.17 4.93
CA ILE A 62 -13.33 -18.04 5.05
C ILE A 62 -13.46 -17.19 3.79
N CYS A 63 -13.62 -15.88 3.90
CA CYS A 63 -13.67 -14.98 2.74
C CYS A 63 -12.88 -13.70 2.99
N SER A 64 -12.04 -13.28 2.04
CA SER A 64 -11.46 -11.93 2.09
C SER A 64 -12.44 -10.86 1.62
N HIS A 65 -12.28 -9.63 2.11
CA HIS A 65 -13.20 -8.53 1.83
C HIS A 65 -12.51 -7.23 1.39
N GLY A 66 -11.18 -7.20 1.30
CA GLY A 66 -10.39 -6.01 0.95
C GLY A 66 -10.35 -4.95 2.04
N ILE A 67 -9.90 -3.75 1.67
CA ILE A 67 -9.78 -2.58 2.54
C ILE A 67 -10.97 -1.64 2.29
N GLY A 68 -11.53 -1.11 3.37
CA GLY A 68 -12.55 -0.08 3.39
C GLY A 68 -13.98 -0.63 3.42
N GLY A 69 -14.85 0.17 4.03
CA GLY A 69 -16.27 -0.15 4.19
C GLY A 69 -17.05 -0.45 2.90
N PRO A 70 -16.87 0.29 1.78
CA PRO A 70 -17.64 0.04 0.56
C PRO A 70 -17.43 -1.36 -0.04
N GLY A 71 -16.18 -1.80 -0.19
CA GLY A 71 -15.87 -3.15 -0.70
C GLY A 71 -16.27 -4.25 0.28
N ALA A 72 -15.99 -4.03 1.57
CA ALA A 72 -16.37 -4.97 2.61
C ALA A 72 -17.90 -5.18 2.70
N LEU A 73 -18.68 -4.10 2.54
CA LEU A 73 -20.14 -4.16 2.56
C LEU A 73 -20.70 -5.01 1.39
N ILE A 74 -20.09 -4.94 0.21
CA ILE A 74 -20.44 -5.84 -0.91
C ILE A 74 -20.24 -7.29 -0.50
N CYS A 75 -19.07 -7.61 0.06
CA CYS A 75 -18.74 -8.95 0.53
C CYS A 75 -19.76 -9.46 1.56
N PHE A 76 -20.06 -8.66 2.59
CA PHE A 76 -20.98 -9.07 3.65
C PHE A 76 -22.40 -9.28 3.13
N GLU A 77 -22.90 -8.39 2.28
CA GLU A 77 -24.25 -8.51 1.70
C GLU A 77 -24.37 -9.76 0.81
N GLU A 78 -23.34 -10.07 0.00
CA GLU A 78 -23.32 -11.26 -0.85
C GLU A 78 -23.19 -12.55 -0.03
N LEU A 79 -22.32 -12.59 0.99
CA LEU A 79 -22.22 -13.72 1.91
C LEU A 79 -23.57 -14.01 2.60
N ILE A 80 -24.27 -12.98 3.06
CA ILE A 80 -25.60 -13.12 3.69
C ILE A 80 -26.59 -13.73 2.70
N LYS A 81 -26.62 -13.24 1.45
CA LYS A 81 -27.48 -13.80 0.40
C LYS A 81 -27.11 -15.23 0.02
N CYS A 82 -25.83 -15.59 0.13
CA CYS A 82 -25.35 -16.95 -0.13
C CYS A 82 -25.54 -17.92 1.04
N GLY A 83 -26.01 -17.44 2.20
CA GLY A 83 -26.43 -18.29 3.33
C GLY A 83 -25.74 -18.02 4.66
N ALA A 84 -24.84 -17.02 4.75
CA ALA A 84 -24.18 -16.68 6.01
C ALA A 84 -25.19 -16.27 7.09
N LYS A 85 -25.04 -16.84 8.29
CA LYS A 85 -25.83 -16.54 9.50
C LYS A 85 -24.98 -15.93 10.61
N THR A 86 -23.67 -16.08 10.52
CA THR A 86 -22.72 -15.53 11.47
C THR A 86 -21.45 -15.14 10.75
N ILE A 87 -21.03 -13.89 10.90
CA ILE A 87 -19.81 -13.36 10.28
C ILE A 87 -18.87 -12.86 11.38
N ILE A 88 -17.67 -13.43 11.46
CA ILE A 88 -16.65 -13.00 12.43
C ILE A 88 -15.48 -12.43 11.68
N ARG A 89 -15.18 -11.14 11.91
CA ARG A 89 -14.06 -10.45 11.28
C ARG A 89 -12.78 -10.66 12.08
N LEU A 90 -11.71 -11.04 11.37
CA LEU A 90 -10.36 -11.18 11.88
C LEU A 90 -9.47 -10.15 11.17
N GLY A 91 -9.05 -9.11 11.89
CA GLY A 91 -8.38 -7.94 11.31
C GLY A 91 -7.11 -7.52 12.04
N THR A 92 -6.52 -6.43 11.57
CA THR A 92 -5.59 -5.62 12.33
C THR A 92 -6.25 -4.28 12.68
N CYS A 93 -5.72 -3.59 13.69
CA CYS A 93 -6.22 -2.29 14.11
C CYS A 93 -5.11 -1.42 14.72
N GLY A 94 -5.27 -0.10 14.66
CA GLY A 94 -4.39 0.84 15.36
C GLY A 94 -4.91 1.16 16.75
N SER A 95 -4.06 1.22 17.76
CA SER A 95 -4.43 1.64 19.12
C SER A 95 -4.72 3.14 19.18
N LEU A 96 -5.87 3.50 19.76
CA LEU A 96 -6.20 4.89 20.14
C LEU A 96 -5.89 5.16 21.63
N LYS A 97 -5.32 4.18 22.33
CA LYS A 97 -4.88 4.27 23.72
C LYS A 97 -3.43 3.77 23.84
N PRO A 98 -2.47 4.40 23.14
CA PRO A 98 -1.13 3.84 22.99
C PRO A 98 -0.34 3.74 24.29
N ASP A 99 -0.76 4.39 25.38
CA ASP A 99 -0.19 4.20 26.71
C ASP A 99 -0.51 2.84 27.32
N THR A 100 -1.71 2.30 27.05
CA THR A 100 -2.23 1.09 27.72
C THR A 100 -2.49 -0.08 26.79
N ILE A 101 -2.69 0.16 25.49
CA ILE A 101 -2.95 -0.86 24.47
C ILE A 101 -1.78 -0.83 23.48
N LYS A 102 -1.00 -1.92 23.43
CA LYS A 102 0.27 -2.00 22.70
C LYS A 102 0.18 -2.89 21.47
N THR A 103 1.15 -2.76 20.55
CA THR A 103 1.30 -3.65 19.40
C THR A 103 1.36 -5.11 19.87
N GLY A 104 0.60 -5.98 19.20
CA GLY A 104 0.43 -7.39 19.57
C GLY A 104 -0.76 -7.67 20.49
N ASP A 105 -1.31 -6.67 21.18
CA ASP A 105 -2.53 -6.83 21.96
C ASP A 105 -3.73 -7.14 21.05
N LEU A 106 -4.77 -7.76 21.63
CA LEU A 106 -6.02 -8.04 20.93
C LEU A 106 -7.10 -7.03 21.35
N VAL A 107 -7.92 -6.61 20.39
CA VAL A 107 -9.11 -5.79 20.65
C VAL A 107 -10.34 -6.49 20.08
N VAL A 108 -11.26 -6.88 20.96
CA VAL A 108 -12.60 -7.34 20.60
C VAL A 108 -13.53 -6.14 20.58
N SER A 109 -14.16 -5.91 19.43
CA SER A 109 -15.08 -4.79 19.26
C SER A 109 -16.45 -5.14 19.81
N THR A 110 -16.98 -4.30 20.70
CA THR A 110 -18.38 -4.34 21.20
C THR A 110 -19.32 -3.46 20.38
N GLY A 111 -18.74 -2.47 19.71
CA GLY A 111 -19.42 -1.60 18.77
C GLY A 111 -18.39 -0.74 18.05
N ALA A 112 -18.83 -0.06 16.99
CA ALA A 112 -17.97 0.76 16.16
C ALA A 112 -18.57 2.14 15.91
N CYS A 113 -17.77 3.20 16.08
CA CYS A 113 -18.08 4.52 15.56
C CYS A 113 -18.11 4.47 14.04
N ARG A 114 -19.10 5.14 13.43
CA ARG A 114 -19.46 5.01 12.02
C ARG A 114 -18.90 6.17 11.18
N GLU A 115 -17.59 6.21 11.02
CA GLU A 115 -16.91 7.13 10.09
C GLU A 115 -16.41 6.39 8.83
N ASP A 116 -17.10 5.30 8.48
CA ASP A 116 -16.74 4.35 7.43
C ASP A 116 -17.11 4.82 6.02
N GLY A 117 -17.86 5.92 5.92
CA GLY A 117 -18.22 6.56 4.67
C GLY A 117 -19.33 5.88 3.86
N VAL A 118 -19.86 4.73 4.29
CA VAL A 118 -20.96 4.03 3.59
C VAL A 118 -22.21 3.80 4.45
N THR A 119 -22.09 3.54 5.74
CA THR A 119 -23.25 3.17 6.58
C THR A 119 -24.26 4.29 6.78
N GLN A 120 -23.88 5.57 6.61
CA GLN A 120 -24.80 6.71 6.69
C GLN A 120 -25.89 6.68 5.60
N TYR A 121 -25.67 5.93 4.51
CA TYR A 121 -26.67 5.71 3.46
C TYR A 121 -27.61 4.53 3.77
N LEU A 122 -27.28 3.70 4.77
CA LEU A 122 -28.06 2.53 5.14
C LEU A 122 -29.00 2.77 6.32
N VAL A 123 -28.53 3.54 7.31
CA VAL A 123 -29.24 3.76 8.56
C VAL A 123 -29.05 5.20 9.07
N PRO A 124 -30.01 5.74 9.85
CA PRO A 124 -29.91 7.08 10.43
C PRO A 124 -28.63 7.28 11.26
N SER A 125 -28.17 8.52 11.39
CA SER A 125 -26.93 8.87 12.11
C SER A 125 -26.85 8.32 13.54
N GLY A 126 -27.98 8.26 14.27
CA GLY A 126 -28.02 7.74 15.64
C GLY A 126 -28.15 6.21 15.76
N PHE A 127 -28.22 5.47 14.65
CA PHE A 127 -28.31 4.01 14.70
C PHE A 127 -26.97 3.39 15.11
N PRO A 128 -26.93 2.52 16.14
CA PRO A 128 -25.66 2.01 16.65
C PRO A 128 -25.15 0.83 15.82
N ALA A 129 -23.85 0.82 15.53
CA ALA A 129 -23.17 -0.35 14.96
C ALA A 129 -22.59 -1.19 16.11
N ILE A 130 -23.32 -2.22 16.52
CA ILE A 130 -22.96 -3.09 17.67
C ILE A 130 -22.67 -4.52 17.22
N SER A 131 -21.73 -5.17 17.91
CA SER A 131 -21.47 -6.60 17.73
C SER A 131 -22.50 -7.45 18.46
N ASP A 132 -22.56 -8.74 18.10
CA ASP A 132 -23.29 -9.77 18.83
C ASP A 132 -22.60 -10.04 20.19
N PRO A 133 -23.25 -9.73 21.33
CA PRO A 133 -22.60 -9.82 22.63
C PRO A 133 -22.12 -11.25 22.99
N PRO A 134 -22.91 -12.33 22.74
CA PRO A 134 -22.44 -13.70 22.98
C PRO A 134 -21.13 -14.04 22.25
N ILE A 135 -21.00 -13.69 20.97
CA ILE A 135 -19.77 -13.98 20.21
C ILE A 135 -18.61 -13.10 20.71
N SER A 136 -18.83 -11.82 21.01
CA SER A 136 -17.78 -10.96 21.57
C SER A 136 -17.24 -11.48 22.91
N LEU A 137 -18.11 -11.97 23.79
CA LEU A 137 -17.69 -12.59 25.04
C LEU A 137 -16.93 -13.89 24.80
N ALA A 138 -17.39 -14.73 23.87
CA ALA A 138 -16.70 -15.95 23.50
C ALA A 138 -15.28 -15.68 22.96
N LEU A 139 -15.10 -14.67 22.11
CA LEU A 139 -13.77 -14.26 21.61
C LEU A 139 -12.83 -13.87 22.75
N ARG A 140 -13.29 -13.06 23.69
CA ARG A 140 -12.52 -12.65 24.88
C ARG A 140 -12.16 -13.86 25.74
N ASP A 141 -13.14 -14.72 26.03
CA ASP A 141 -12.95 -15.86 26.93
C ASP A 141 -12.02 -16.92 26.32
N THR A 142 -12.11 -17.12 25.00
CA THR A 142 -11.16 -17.96 24.25
C THR A 142 -9.75 -17.38 24.32
N ALA A 143 -9.56 -16.09 24.05
CA ALA A 143 -8.25 -15.45 24.17
C ALA A 143 -7.64 -15.63 25.57
N LYS A 144 -8.44 -15.42 26.62
CA LYS A 144 -8.05 -15.66 28.00
C LYS A 144 -7.69 -17.12 28.27
N SER A 145 -8.47 -18.07 27.76
CA SER A 145 -8.20 -19.51 27.92
C SER A 145 -6.89 -19.94 27.25
N MET A 146 -6.46 -19.21 26.23
CA MET A 146 -5.18 -19.42 25.52
C MET A 146 -3.99 -18.71 26.21
N GLY A 147 -4.21 -18.09 27.37
CA GLY A 147 -3.17 -17.35 28.10
C GLY A 147 -2.86 -15.97 27.50
N ILE A 148 -3.77 -15.41 26.70
CA ILE A 148 -3.64 -14.05 26.15
C ILE A 148 -4.37 -13.09 27.09
N ASP A 149 -3.64 -12.55 28.06
CA ASP A 149 -4.20 -11.64 29.08
C ASP A 149 -4.50 -10.23 28.52
N ASN A 150 -3.80 -9.82 27.46
CA ASN A 150 -3.97 -8.51 26.82
C ASN A 150 -5.05 -8.53 25.72
N CYS A 151 -6.27 -8.90 26.11
CA CYS A 151 -7.45 -8.87 25.23
C CYS A 151 -8.44 -7.82 25.74
N HIS A 152 -8.52 -6.70 25.02
CA HIS A 152 -9.31 -5.53 25.38
C HIS A 152 -10.69 -5.58 24.72
N LEU A 153 -11.73 -5.24 25.47
CA LEU A 153 -13.11 -5.25 24.99
C LEU A 153 -13.68 -3.83 25.02
N GLY A 154 -14.11 -3.28 23.89
CA GLY A 154 -14.65 -1.92 23.87
C GLY A 154 -15.09 -1.39 22.50
N ILE A 155 -15.28 -0.08 22.41
CA ILE A 155 -15.71 0.60 21.18
C ILE A 155 -14.49 0.82 20.28
N THR A 156 -14.63 0.59 18.98
CA THR A 156 -13.62 0.92 17.98
C THR A 156 -14.10 2.05 17.07
N LEU A 157 -13.19 2.70 16.36
CA LEU A 157 -13.53 3.64 15.29
C LEU A 157 -13.36 2.93 13.95
N SER A 158 -14.42 2.87 13.14
CA SER A 158 -14.30 2.49 11.73
C SER A 158 -14.16 3.75 10.88
N SER A 159 -12.96 4.01 10.36
CA SER A 159 -12.64 5.19 9.56
C SER A 159 -12.52 4.84 8.09
N ALA A 160 -13.10 5.64 7.21
CA ALA A 160 -12.86 5.55 5.76
C ALA A 160 -11.44 5.99 5.38
N LEU A 161 -10.79 6.77 6.23
CA LEU A 161 -9.45 7.31 6.04
C LEU A 161 -8.42 6.51 6.83
N PHE A 162 -7.43 5.97 6.14
CA PHE A 162 -6.22 5.43 6.75
C PHE A 162 -5.22 6.55 7.07
N TYR A 163 -4.93 7.40 6.09
CA TYR A 163 -4.07 8.58 6.26
C TYR A 163 -4.88 9.81 6.66
N ALA A 164 -4.28 10.67 7.47
CA ALA A 164 -4.85 11.98 7.76
C ALA A 164 -5.03 12.82 6.48
N GLY A 165 -6.17 13.48 6.34
CA GLY A 165 -6.44 14.33 5.19
C GLY A 165 -5.61 15.61 5.21
N PRO A 166 -5.19 16.16 4.05
CA PRO A 166 -4.38 17.38 3.99
C PRO A 166 -5.18 18.66 4.26
N CYS A 167 -6.52 18.58 4.29
CA CYS A 167 -7.40 19.75 4.35
C CYS A 167 -8.28 19.80 5.61
N GLU A 168 -8.50 18.66 6.27
CA GLU A 168 -9.42 18.55 7.39
C GLU A 168 -8.77 17.70 8.49
N GLU A 169 -8.93 18.12 9.73
CA GLU A 169 -8.44 17.37 10.88
C GLU A 169 -9.18 16.04 11.03
N THR A 170 -8.45 14.99 11.41
CA THR A 170 -9.06 13.70 11.70
C THR A 170 -9.82 13.75 13.03
N SER A 171 -10.81 12.89 13.17
CA SER A 171 -11.58 12.72 14.40
C SER A 171 -10.88 11.83 15.44
N TRP A 172 -9.67 11.33 15.16
CA TRP A 172 -9.05 10.23 15.91
C TRP A 172 -8.85 10.58 17.39
N VAL A 173 -8.34 11.78 17.68
CA VAL A 173 -8.18 12.27 19.06
C VAL A 173 -9.52 12.44 19.76
N LYS A 174 -10.55 12.92 19.03
CA LYS A 174 -11.91 13.09 19.57
C LYS A 174 -12.52 11.74 19.94
N ASN A 175 -12.42 10.75 19.05
CA ASN A 175 -12.89 9.39 19.29
C ASN A 175 -12.10 8.69 20.41
N ALA A 176 -10.78 8.87 20.46
CA ALA A 176 -9.95 8.39 21.56
C ALA A 176 -10.41 8.98 22.90
N THR A 177 -10.66 10.30 22.94
CA THR A 177 -11.15 10.98 24.15
C THR A 177 -12.54 10.48 24.55
N ALA A 178 -13.41 10.17 23.59
CA ALA A 178 -14.73 9.60 23.83
C ALA A 178 -14.71 8.13 24.31
N GLY A 179 -13.54 7.48 24.30
CA GLY A 179 -13.35 6.13 24.84
C GLY A 179 -13.16 5.03 23.80
N ALA A 180 -13.03 5.36 22.52
CA ALA A 180 -12.65 4.38 21.51
C ALA A 180 -11.25 3.80 21.83
N LEU A 181 -11.13 2.48 21.75
CA LEU A 181 -9.91 1.75 22.09
C LEU A 181 -8.95 1.64 20.92
N SER A 182 -9.49 1.40 19.73
CA SER A 182 -8.73 1.22 18.50
C SER A 182 -9.45 1.78 17.28
N ILE A 183 -8.73 1.89 16.17
CA ILE A 183 -9.22 2.30 14.87
C ILE A 183 -8.98 1.18 13.84
N GLU A 184 -9.97 0.96 12.98
CA GLU A 184 -9.92 0.07 11.83
C GLU A 184 -10.87 0.63 10.75
N MET A 185 -11.23 -0.14 9.72
CA MET A 185 -11.91 0.42 8.55
C MET A 185 -13.20 -0.33 8.11
N GLU A 186 -13.62 -1.42 8.78
CA GLU A 186 -14.70 -2.30 8.29
C GLU A 186 -15.74 -2.77 9.34
N ASN A 187 -15.52 -2.57 10.65
CA ASN A 187 -16.43 -3.09 11.68
C ASN A 187 -17.82 -2.43 11.63
N ALA A 188 -17.90 -1.11 11.43
CA ALA A 188 -19.16 -0.38 11.33
C ALA A 188 -20.05 -0.89 10.19
N PRO A 189 -19.55 -1.05 8.95
CA PRO A 189 -20.27 -1.72 7.86
C PRO A 189 -20.77 -3.11 8.25
N LEU A 190 -19.90 -3.96 8.83
CA LEU A 190 -20.25 -5.32 9.23
C LEU A 190 -21.39 -5.35 10.25
N PHE A 191 -21.27 -4.60 11.33
CA PHE A 191 -22.26 -4.59 12.41
C PHE A 191 -23.59 -3.96 11.98
N THR A 192 -23.53 -2.92 11.14
CA THR A 192 -24.73 -2.27 10.61
C THR A 192 -25.49 -3.21 9.70
N ILE A 193 -24.83 -3.85 8.73
CA ILE A 193 -25.51 -4.74 7.79
C ILE A 193 -26.00 -6.02 8.48
N ALA A 194 -25.23 -6.53 9.45
CA ALA A 194 -25.65 -7.67 10.26
C ALA A 194 -26.96 -7.39 11.01
N SER A 195 -27.07 -6.20 11.62
CA SER A 195 -28.29 -5.75 12.30
C SER A 195 -29.47 -5.66 11.32
N LEU A 196 -29.28 -5.05 10.16
CA LEU A 196 -30.30 -4.90 9.11
C LEU A 196 -30.77 -6.22 8.50
N ARG A 197 -29.92 -7.25 8.53
CA ARG A 197 -30.18 -8.58 7.94
C ARG A 197 -30.48 -9.64 8.99
N SER A 198 -30.54 -9.27 10.27
CA SER A 198 -30.78 -10.18 11.38
C SER A 198 -29.83 -11.38 11.40
N ILE A 199 -28.55 -11.14 11.11
CA ILE A 199 -27.46 -12.12 11.31
C ILE A 199 -26.57 -11.67 12.48
N ARG A 200 -25.78 -12.60 13.01
CA ARG A 200 -24.84 -12.29 14.10
C ARG A 200 -23.51 -11.85 13.52
N ALA A 201 -22.88 -10.84 14.11
CA ALA A 201 -21.53 -10.45 13.71
C ALA A 201 -20.66 -10.02 14.89
N ALA A 202 -19.38 -10.34 14.83
CA ALA A 202 -18.38 -9.88 15.80
C ALA A 202 -17.05 -9.61 15.10
N ALA A 203 -16.15 -8.92 15.78
CA ALA A 203 -14.83 -8.63 15.24
C ALA A 203 -13.76 -8.69 16.33
N ILE A 204 -12.60 -9.21 15.96
CA ILE A 204 -11.37 -9.17 16.75
C ILE A 204 -10.22 -8.66 15.87
N GLY A 205 -9.44 -7.73 16.41
CA GLY A 205 -8.30 -7.13 15.72
C GLY A 205 -7.02 -7.26 16.54
N THR A 206 -5.91 -7.58 15.88
CA THR A 206 -4.57 -7.47 16.48
C THR A 206 -4.05 -6.05 16.31
N VAL A 207 -3.50 -5.47 17.37
CA VAL A 207 -2.93 -4.11 17.31
C VAL A 207 -1.62 -4.13 16.54
N ASP A 208 -1.51 -3.35 15.47
CA ASP A 208 -0.31 -3.26 14.61
C ASP A 208 0.48 -1.94 14.77
N GLY A 209 -0.06 -0.99 15.52
CA GLY A 209 0.57 0.30 15.80
C GLY A 209 -0.40 1.27 16.45
N SER A 210 -0.09 2.57 16.40
CA SER A 210 -0.99 3.63 16.87
C SER A 210 -0.90 4.84 15.94
N PRO A 211 -2.01 5.27 15.31
CA PRO A 211 -2.00 6.47 14.46
C PRO A 211 -1.72 7.75 15.23
N LEU A 212 -1.88 7.75 16.56
CA LEU A 212 -1.58 8.89 17.43
C LEU A 212 -0.08 9.04 17.73
N ARG A 213 0.76 8.13 17.22
CA ARG A 213 2.22 8.10 17.45
C ARG A 213 3.02 7.76 16.19
N TRP A 214 2.42 7.86 15.01
CA TRP A 214 3.15 7.59 13.76
C TRP A 214 4.31 8.57 13.54
N ASP A 215 4.19 9.79 14.04
CA ASP A 215 5.24 10.81 14.08
C ASP A 215 6.35 10.47 15.09
N GLN A 216 6.00 9.94 16.26
CA GLN A 216 6.96 9.57 17.31
C GLN A 216 7.78 8.33 16.96
N ALA A 217 7.24 7.38 16.18
CA ALA A 217 7.99 6.23 15.71
C ALA A 217 9.17 6.61 14.79
N ILE A 218 9.06 7.75 14.10
CA ILE A 218 10.12 8.32 13.25
C ILE A 218 11.18 9.03 14.12
N MET A 219 10.81 9.52 15.30
CA MET A 219 11.74 10.19 16.24
C MET A 219 12.41 9.22 17.24
N SER A 220 11.74 8.11 17.60
CA SER A 220 12.31 7.11 18.51
C SER A 220 13.37 6.22 17.86
N GLU A 221 13.44 6.17 16.52
CA GLU A 221 14.58 5.55 15.82
C GLU A 221 15.90 6.31 16.07
N GLU A 222 15.85 7.61 16.39
CA GLU A 222 17.02 8.42 16.76
C GLU A 222 17.44 8.21 18.24
N GLU A 223 16.49 8.02 19.17
CA GLU A 223 16.79 7.75 20.59
C GLU A 223 17.18 6.29 20.86
N ASP A 224 16.61 5.31 20.14
CA ASP A 224 17.01 3.90 20.21
C ASP A 224 18.37 3.63 19.53
N ALA A 225 18.89 4.59 18.76
CA ALA A 225 20.23 4.54 18.17
C ALA A 225 21.33 4.85 19.22
N GLU A 226 21.09 5.77 20.17
CA GLU A 226 22.07 6.10 21.22
C GLU A 226 22.24 4.97 22.26
N LEU A 227 21.21 4.15 22.50
CA LEU A 227 21.30 2.98 23.38
C LEU A 227 21.99 1.76 22.72
N ARG A 228 22.30 1.85 21.41
CA ARG A 228 23.01 0.82 20.64
C ARG A 228 24.51 1.09 20.44
N GLU A 229 25.04 2.20 20.94
CA GLU A 229 26.48 2.51 20.82
C GLU A 229 27.39 1.73 21.79
N GLY A 230 26.85 0.82 22.60
CA GLY A 230 27.64 -0.12 23.39
C GLY A 230 27.87 -1.45 22.67
N ASP A 231 29.00 -1.56 21.96
CA ASP A 231 29.57 -2.78 21.36
C ASP A 231 28.81 -3.44 20.18
N PHE A 232 29.10 -3.00 18.95
CA PHE A 232 29.76 -3.77 17.88
C PHE A 232 29.61 -3.02 16.55
N THR A 233 30.69 -2.43 16.03
CA THR A 233 30.72 -1.89 14.66
C THR A 233 30.94 -3.01 13.65
N VAL A 234 30.05 -3.15 12.67
CA VAL A 234 30.35 -3.72 11.35
C VAL A 234 29.74 -2.80 10.29
N ASP A 235 30.58 -2.39 9.35
CA ASP A 235 30.32 -1.42 8.28
C ASP A 235 29.01 -1.61 7.51
N GLY A 236 28.34 -0.48 7.27
CA GLY A 236 27.71 -0.10 6.00
C GLY A 236 26.74 -1.08 5.32
N GLY A 237 25.44 -0.88 5.56
CA GLY A 237 24.39 -1.46 4.73
C GLY A 237 23.03 -1.39 5.43
N THR A 238 22.12 -0.62 4.86
CA THR A 238 20.71 -0.49 5.27
C THR A 238 20.08 -1.86 5.52
N SER A 239 19.76 -2.19 6.77
CA SER A 239 19.06 -3.42 7.09
C SER A 239 17.58 -3.28 6.75
N GLU A 240 17.19 -3.63 5.52
CA GLU A 240 15.80 -3.95 5.25
C GLU A 240 15.43 -5.23 6.03
N ASN A 241 14.38 -5.15 6.84
CA ASN A 241 13.90 -6.28 7.62
C ASN A 241 13.33 -7.36 6.67
N VAL A 242 13.51 -8.64 7.00
CA VAL A 242 12.94 -9.80 6.27
C VAL A 242 11.45 -9.60 5.96
N TYR A 243 10.72 -8.96 6.88
CA TYR A 243 9.30 -8.62 6.71
C TYR A 243 9.03 -7.61 5.58
N THR A 244 9.84 -6.55 5.49
CA THR A 244 9.73 -5.56 4.40
C THR A 244 10.10 -6.17 3.05
N TRP A 245 11.05 -7.11 3.04
CA TRP A 245 11.42 -7.84 1.84
C TRP A 245 10.32 -8.81 1.37
N THR A 246 9.67 -9.54 2.28
CA THR A 246 8.57 -10.46 1.92
C THR A 246 7.39 -9.71 1.29
N GLN A 247 7.08 -8.50 1.78
CA GLN A 247 6.03 -7.66 1.20
C GLN A 247 6.41 -7.09 -0.19
N LYS A 248 7.67 -6.65 -0.36
CA LYS A 248 8.17 -6.23 -1.68
C LYS A 248 8.15 -7.39 -2.67
N TRP A 249 8.61 -8.57 -2.27
CA TRP A 249 8.60 -9.77 -3.09
C TRP A 249 7.18 -10.15 -3.54
N ALA A 250 6.21 -10.14 -2.62
CA ALA A 250 4.81 -10.39 -2.94
C ALA A 250 4.24 -9.36 -3.95
N THR A 251 4.66 -8.10 -3.83
CA THR A 251 4.25 -7.02 -4.75
C THR A 251 4.83 -7.24 -6.15
N ILE A 252 6.12 -7.59 -6.24
CA ILE A 252 6.80 -7.90 -7.50
C ILE A 252 6.15 -9.11 -8.18
N GLN A 253 5.83 -10.16 -7.40
CA GLN A 253 5.11 -11.34 -7.90
C GLN A 253 3.73 -11.01 -8.49
N MET A 254 3.00 -10.08 -7.87
CA MET A 254 1.71 -9.62 -8.40
C MET A 254 1.87 -8.85 -9.71
N GLN A 255 2.86 -7.94 -9.77
CA GLN A 255 3.19 -7.18 -10.97
C GLN A 255 3.63 -8.11 -12.12
N LEU A 256 4.44 -9.13 -11.83
CA LEU A 256 4.89 -10.12 -12.80
C LEU A 256 3.71 -10.94 -13.36
N LYS A 257 2.78 -11.38 -12.50
CA LYS A 257 1.56 -12.12 -12.91
C LYS A 257 0.60 -11.26 -13.72
N GLN A 258 0.55 -9.96 -13.45
CA GLN A 258 -0.24 -9.01 -14.23
C GLN A 258 0.39 -8.77 -15.60
N LEU A 259 1.69 -8.49 -15.65
CA LEU A 259 2.44 -8.32 -16.89
C LEU A 259 2.37 -9.59 -17.77
N HIS A 260 2.42 -10.77 -17.17
CA HIS A 260 2.21 -12.05 -17.86
C HIS A 260 0.85 -12.12 -18.58
N ARG A 261 -0.23 -11.72 -17.90
CA ARG A 261 -1.57 -11.71 -18.49
C ARG A 261 -1.67 -10.70 -19.63
N GLU A 262 -1.11 -9.52 -19.46
CA GLU A 262 -1.07 -8.48 -20.49
C GLU A 262 -0.26 -8.94 -21.73
N CYS A 263 0.88 -9.59 -21.53
CA CYS A 263 1.65 -10.22 -22.60
C CYS A 263 0.87 -11.32 -23.32
N ASP A 264 0.19 -12.22 -22.60
CA ASP A 264 -0.59 -13.30 -23.20
C ASP A 264 -1.81 -12.78 -23.97
N GLU A 265 -2.47 -11.71 -23.51
CA GLU A 265 -3.55 -11.03 -24.22
C GLU A 265 -3.06 -10.34 -25.50
N LEU A 266 -1.89 -9.67 -25.44
CA LEU A 266 -1.26 -9.02 -26.60
C LEU A 266 -0.76 -10.04 -27.65
N LEU A 267 -0.21 -11.17 -27.20
CA LEU A 267 0.24 -12.25 -28.09
C LEU A 267 -0.93 -13.07 -28.65
N GLY A 268 -2.01 -13.25 -27.87
CA GLY A 268 -3.24 -13.90 -28.31
C GLY A 268 -4.00 -13.10 -29.37
N SER A 269 -3.99 -11.77 -29.25
CA SER A 269 -4.63 -10.84 -30.20
C SER A 269 -3.80 -10.58 -31.47
N SER A 270 -2.48 -10.82 -31.46
CA SER A 270 -1.58 -10.61 -32.60
C SER A 270 -1.35 -11.85 -33.49
N ARG A 271 -2.15 -12.92 -33.35
CA ARG A 271 -2.04 -14.16 -34.17
C ARG A 271 -2.24 -13.96 -35.68
N THR A 272 -2.59 -12.77 -36.15
CA THR A 272 -2.88 -12.50 -37.58
C THR A 272 -1.77 -11.80 -38.36
N SER A 273 -0.60 -11.47 -37.77
CA SER A 273 0.47 -10.80 -38.54
C SER A 273 1.89 -11.21 -38.14
N ASN A 274 2.45 -12.12 -38.95
CA ASN A 274 3.88 -12.42 -39.17
C ASN A 274 4.58 -13.45 -38.22
N PRO A 275 4.44 -14.76 -38.46
CA PRO A 275 4.88 -15.84 -37.55
C PRO A 275 6.40 -16.00 -37.39
N LYS A 276 7.24 -15.52 -38.31
CA LYS A 276 8.71 -15.65 -38.21
C LYS A 276 9.36 -14.67 -37.22
N LYS A 277 8.72 -13.53 -36.95
CA LYS A 277 9.25 -12.49 -36.04
C LYS A 277 8.92 -12.79 -34.57
N PHE A 278 7.79 -13.44 -34.31
CA PHE A 278 7.33 -13.83 -32.96
C PHE A 278 7.88 -15.19 -32.48
N GLY A 279 8.41 -16.04 -33.37
CA GLY A 279 8.97 -17.34 -32.98
C GLY A 279 10.21 -17.24 -32.08
N LEU A 280 11.10 -16.28 -32.34
CA LEU A 280 12.27 -16.00 -31.51
C LEU A 280 11.89 -15.40 -30.14
N ALA A 281 10.84 -14.56 -30.10
CA ALA A 281 10.31 -13.96 -28.88
C ALA A 281 9.69 -14.98 -27.94
N ASN A 282 8.95 -15.95 -28.48
CA ASN A 282 8.29 -16.98 -27.70
C ASN A 282 9.29 -17.97 -27.07
N ALA A 283 10.45 -18.18 -27.70
CA ALA A 283 11.52 -18.99 -27.13
C ALA A 283 12.21 -18.26 -25.96
N GLU A 284 12.60 -16.99 -26.15
CA GLU A 284 13.20 -16.18 -25.06
C GLU A 284 12.24 -15.98 -23.87
N LEU A 285 10.94 -15.81 -24.12
CA LEU A 285 9.91 -15.75 -23.07
C LEU A 285 9.70 -17.10 -22.38
N ALA A 286 9.83 -18.22 -23.09
CA ALA A 286 9.76 -19.55 -22.48
C ALA A 286 10.98 -19.83 -21.59
N ASP A 287 12.18 -19.45 -22.05
CA ASP A 287 13.41 -19.59 -21.28
C ASP A 287 13.35 -18.75 -19.99
N LEU A 288 12.87 -17.50 -20.07
CA LEU A 288 12.65 -16.65 -18.90
C LEU A 288 11.59 -17.20 -17.94
N ARG A 289 10.53 -17.84 -18.46
CA ARG A 289 9.51 -18.51 -17.64
C ARG A 289 10.10 -19.70 -16.89
N ASP A 290 10.94 -20.48 -17.55
CA ASP A 290 11.60 -21.64 -16.95
C ASP A 290 12.67 -21.22 -15.92
N GLU A 291 13.42 -20.14 -16.17
CA GLU A 291 14.37 -19.57 -15.20
C GLU A 291 13.65 -19.02 -13.95
N ASN A 292 12.54 -18.29 -14.12
CA ASN A 292 11.77 -17.76 -13.00
C ASN A 292 11.15 -18.90 -12.15
N LYS A 293 10.67 -19.96 -12.80
CA LYS A 293 10.16 -21.15 -12.11
C LYS A 293 11.25 -21.89 -11.34
N CYS A 294 12.47 -21.94 -11.87
CA CYS A 294 13.62 -22.50 -11.15
C CYS A 294 13.96 -21.69 -9.89
N LEU A 295 13.84 -20.37 -9.94
CA LEU A 295 14.00 -19.50 -8.76
C LEU A 295 12.90 -19.68 -7.72
N GLU A 296 11.64 -19.78 -8.14
CA GLU A 296 10.52 -20.07 -7.22
C GLU A 296 10.78 -21.37 -6.46
N LEU A 297 11.21 -22.43 -7.15
CA LEU A 297 11.57 -23.70 -6.53
C LEU A 297 12.80 -23.60 -5.60
N ALA A 298 13.77 -22.76 -5.94
CA ALA A 298 14.94 -22.52 -5.10
C ALA A 298 14.57 -21.75 -3.82
N PHE A 299 13.68 -20.78 -3.93
CA PHE A 299 13.14 -20.01 -2.81
C PHE A 299 12.30 -20.89 -1.88
N ASP A 300 11.37 -21.68 -2.42
CA ASP A 300 10.55 -22.60 -1.62
C ASP A 300 11.41 -23.60 -0.85
N LYS A 301 12.46 -24.12 -1.51
CA LYS A 301 13.43 -25.00 -0.86
C LYS A 301 14.22 -24.29 0.25
N TRP A 302 14.62 -23.04 0.02
CA TRP A 302 15.30 -22.22 1.03
C TRP A 302 14.40 -21.93 2.23
N ASP A 303 13.12 -21.58 2.01
CA ASP A 303 12.14 -21.35 3.06
C ASP A 303 11.89 -22.62 3.90
N ASP A 304 11.74 -23.77 3.24
CA ASP A 304 11.61 -25.07 3.90
C ASP A 304 12.84 -25.43 4.74
N ASP A 305 14.05 -25.23 4.21
CA ASP A 305 15.31 -25.52 4.91
C ASP A 305 15.54 -24.55 6.09
N LEU A 306 15.12 -23.29 5.95
CA LEU A 306 15.13 -22.26 6.99
C LEU A 306 14.27 -22.70 8.18
N TYR A 307 12.99 -22.99 7.94
CA TYR A 307 12.05 -23.38 9.01
C TYR A 307 12.38 -24.74 9.62
N ARG A 308 12.87 -25.70 8.82
CA ARG A 308 13.37 -26.99 9.32
C ARG A 308 14.54 -26.80 10.28
N THR A 309 15.50 -25.96 9.91
CA THR A 309 16.69 -25.70 10.75
C THR A 309 16.32 -24.95 12.03
N LEU A 310 15.43 -23.95 11.94
CA LEU A 310 14.89 -23.25 13.11
C LEU A 310 14.12 -24.19 14.04
N SER A 311 13.38 -25.16 13.49
CA SER A 311 12.66 -26.16 14.29
C SER A 311 13.62 -27.03 15.10
N VAL A 312 14.73 -27.48 14.50
CA VAL A 312 15.78 -28.24 15.20
C VAL A 312 16.46 -27.41 16.29
N ILE A 313 16.74 -26.13 16.02
CA ILE A 313 17.30 -25.21 17.02
C ILE A 313 16.31 -25.02 18.18
N ARG A 314 15.04 -24.74 17.89
CA ARG A 314 13.96 -24.58 18.89
C ARG A 314 13.72 -25.85 19.70
N ALA A 315 13.86 -27.03 19.11
CA ALA A 315 13.73 -28.31 19.80
C ALA A 315 14.86 -28.52 20.80
N LYS A 316 16.12 -28.27 20.38
CA LYS A 316 17.27 -28.36 21.29
C LYS A 316 17.28 -27.28 22.38
N VAL A 317 16.83 -26.06 22.06
CA VAL A 317 16.67 -25.00 23.07
C VAL A 317 15.61 -25.41 24.10
N ARG A 318 14.49 -26.01 23.67
CA ARG A 318 13.47 -26.56 24.58
C ARG A 318 13.99 -27.73 25.42
N GLU A 319 14.77 -28.64 24.84
CA GLU A 319 15.43 -29.74 25.56
C GLU A 319 16.43 -29.22 26.59
N PHE A 320 17.17 -28.17 26.24
CA PHE A 320 18.12 -27.50 27.12
C PHE A 320 17.41 -26.76 28.27
N THR A 321 16.35 -26.00 28.00
CA THR A 321 15.59 -25.30 29.05
C THR A 321 14.83 -26.25 29.97
N SER A 322 14.38 -27.41 29.48
CA SER A 322 13.64 -28.39 30.29
C SER A 322 14.53 -29.22 31.23
N ASN A 323 15.84 -29.34 30.93
CA ASN A 323 16.79 -30.13 31.73
C ASN A 323 17.80 -29.28 32.51
N ALA A 324 17.72 -27.95 32.43
CA ALA A 324 18.71 -27.02 32.98
C ALA A 324 18.91 -27.14 34.51
N GLU A 325 17.91 -27.57 35.27
CA GLU A 325 17.99 -27.73 36.72
C GLU A 325 18.75 -28.99 37.17
N ASN A 326 18.94 -29.99 36.29
CA ASN A 326 19.47 -31.32 36.65
C ASN A 326 20.82 -31.67 35.98
N ILE A 327 21.44 -30.76 35.24
CA ILE A 327 22.68 -31.01 34.48
C ILE A 327 23.90 -30.37 35.18
N PRO A 328 25.05 -31.06 35.30
CA PRO A 328 26.29 -30.46 35.81
C PRO A 328 26.77 -29.26 34.97
N GLU A 329 27.24 -28.20 35.62
CA GLU A 329 27.61 -26.90 35.00
C GLU A 329 28.58 -27.03 33.80
N GLN A 330 29.53 -27.96 33.85
CA GLN A 330 30.47 -28.20 32.74
C GLN A 330 29.80 -28.77 31.48
N THR A 331 28.76 -29.59 31.64
CA THR A 331 27.98 -30.14 30.53
C THR A 331 27.08 -29.07 29.93
N LEU A 332 26.50 -28.22 30.79
CA LEU A 332 25.73 -27.04 30.40
C LEU A 332 26.54 -26.07 29.54
N ARG A 333 27.76 -25.73 29.96
CA ARG A 333 28.67 -24.86 29.18
C ARG A 333 29.02 -25.45 27.83
N LYS A 334 29.29 -26.77 27.75
CA LYS A 334 29.57 -27.44 26.47
C LYS A 334 28.36 -27.42 25.53
N SER A 335 27.16 -27.69 26.02
CA SER A 335 25.94 -27.66 25.21
C SER A 335 25.57 -26.23 24.77
N ALA A 336 25.80 -25.22 25.61
CA ALA A 336 25.61 -23.82 25.25
C ALA A 336 26.59 -23.38 24.14
N LEU A 337 27.87 -23.74 24.25
CA LEU A 337 28.88 -23.49 23.20
C LEU A 337 28.54 -24.21 21.89
N GLU A 338 28.03 -25.45 21.95
CA GLU A 338 27.57 -26.17 20.76
C GLU A 338 26.37 -25.48 20.10
N LEU A 339 25.41 -25.00 20.90
CA LEU A 339 24.26 -24.23 20.42
C LEU A 339 24.70 -22.91 19.77
N GLU A 340 25.60 -22.18 20.42
CA GLU A 340 26.16 -20.92 19.93
C GLU A 340 26.88 -21.12 18.59
N HIS A 341 27.79 -22.09 18.50
CA HIS A 341 28.47 -22.42 17.23
C HIS A 341 27.50 -22.81 16.13
N ARG A 342 26.41 -23.50 16.44
CA ARG A 342 25.38 -23.88 15.46
C ARG A 342 24.56 -22.68 15.01
N ILE A 343 24.19 -21.77 15.92
CA ILE A 343 23.50 -20.53 15.60
C ILE A 343 24.39 -19.65 14.70
N THR A 344 25.67 -19.52 15.04
CA THR A 344 26.63 -18.75 14.24
C THR A 344 26.81 -19.35 12.85
N ARG A 345 27.01 -20.67 12.75
CA ARG A 345 27.11 -21.36 11.45
C ARG A 345 25.83 -21.19 10.63
N TYR A 346 24.67 -21.28 11.26
CA TYR A 346 23.38 -21.08 10.61
C TYR A 346 23.24 -19.65 10.08
N LYS A 347 23.54 -18.62 10.89
CA LYS A 347 23.53 -17.22 10.46
C LYS A 347 24.47 -16.98 9.27
N SER A 348 25.68 -17.54 9.30
CA SER A 348 26.64 -17.43 8.20
C SER A 348 26.14 -18.10 6.92
N GLN A 349 25.54 -19.30 7.01
CA GLN A 349 24.99 -19.99 5.85
C GLN A 349 23.80 -19.23 5.26
N GLN A 350 22.89 -18.75 6.10
CA GLN A 350 21.72 -17.98 5.67
C GLN A 350 22.10 -16.69 4.96
N LYS A 351 23.18 -16.03 5.41
CA LYS A 351 23.72 -14.86 4.74
C LYS A 351 24.23 -15.19 3.32
N VAL A 352 24.99 -16.28 3.17
CA VAL A 352 25.51 -16.72 1.86
C VAL A 352 24.36 -17.08 0.91
N ASP A 353 23.35 -17.79 1.40
CA ASP A 353 22.20 -18.18 0.59
C ASP A 353 21.37 -16.96 0.17
N PHE A 354 21.17 -16.01 1.10
CA PHE A 354 20.51 -14.73 0.81
C PHE A 354 21.26 -13.91 -0.24
N ASP A 355 22.57 -13.71 -0.06
CA ASP A 355 23.41 -12.97 -1.00
C ASP A 355 23.39 -13.60 -2.41
N SER A 356 23.34 -14.95 -2.48
CA SER A 356 23.22 -15.67 -3.75
C SER A 356 21.86 -15.48 -4.43
N ILE A 357 20.77 -15.45 -3.68
CA ILE A 357 19.42 -15.22 -4.22
C ILE A 357 19.28 -13.78 -4.71
N MET A 358 19.81 -12.81 -3.96
CA MET A 358 19.81 -11.39 -4.36
C MET A 358 20.59 -11.16 -5.67
N ALA A 359 21.73 -11.81 -5.84
CA ALA A 359 22.50 -11.71 -7.08
C ALA A 359 21.73 -12.26 -8.31
N GLU A 360 20.95 -13.33 -8.11
CA GLU A 360 20.17 -13.95 -9.19
C GLU A 360 18.89 -13.15 -9.52
N GLU A 361 18.27 -12.50 -8.53
CA GLU A 361 17.19 -11.54 -8.73
C GLU A 361 17.66 -10.34 -9.59
N GLU A 362 18.80 -9.75 -9.24
CA GLU A 362 19.37 -8.61 -9.98
C GLU A 362 19.66 -8.99 -11.45
N ARG A 363 20.16 -10.22 -11.67
CA ARG A 363 20.37 -10.79 -13.01
C ARG A 363 19.06 -10.92 -13.79
N LEU A 364 18.02 -11.49 -13.19
CA LEU A 364 16.73 -11.66 -13.86
C LEU A 364 16.01 -10.34 -14.13
N SER A 365 16.06 -9.41 -13.19
CA SER A 365 15.50 -8.06 -13.36
C SER A 365 16.13 -7.37 -14.57
N SER A 366 17.45 -7.47 -14.69
CA SER A 366 18.19 -6.97 -15.85
C SER A 366 17.77 -7.65 -17.17
N LEU A 367 17.56 -8.96 -17.17
CA LEU A 367 17.07 -9.69 -18.34
C LEU A 367 15.63 -9.30 -18.72
N MET A 368 14.76 -9.11 -17.74
CA MET A 368 13.38 -8.66 -17.95
C MET A 368 13.30 -7.25 -18.53
N GLU A 369 14.10 -6.32 -18.01
CA GLU A 369 14.18 -4.97 -18.57
C GLU A 369 14.67 -5.00 -20.03
N ASN A 370 15.63 -5.87 -20.34
CA ASN A 370 16.11 -6.05 -21.71
C ASN A 370 15.03 -6.63 -22.64
N ALA A 371 14.27 -7.62 -22.18
CA ALA A 371 13.13 -8.18 -22.93
C ALA A 371 12.02 -7.14 -23.14
N SER A 372 11.68 -6.36 -22.11
CA SER A 372 10.69 -5.27 -22.17
C SER A 372 11.10 -4.19 -23.17
N ARG A 373 12.37 -3.77 -23.16
CA ARG A 373 12.93 -2.81 -24.14
C ARG A 373 12.82 -3.33 -25.58
N ARG A 374 13.07 -4.62 -25.81
CA ARG A 374 12.91 -5.25 -27.14
C ARG A 374 11.45 -5.29 -27.58
N PHE A 375 10.53 -5.62 -26.67
CA PHE A 375 9.10 -5.68 -26.93
C PHE A 375 8.53 -4.29 -27.29
N SER A 376 8.90 -3.25 -26.53
CA SER A 376 8.54 -1.86 -26.80
C SER A 376 9.02 -1.38 -28.17
N LYS A 377 10.25 -1.75 -28.58
CA LYS A 377 10.78 -1.47 -29.93
C LYS A 377 9.95 -2.16 -31.04
N TRP A 378 9.41 -3.35 -30.78
CA TRP A 378 8.56 -4.07 -31.73
C TRP A 378 7.15 -3.49 -31.84
N GLN A 379 6.55 -3.09 -30.71
CA GLN A 379 5.27 -2.36 -30.73
C GLN A 379 5.38 -1.11 -31.60
N GLN A 380 6.41 -0.30 -31.41
CA GLN A 380 6.62 0.92 -32.19
C GLN A 380 6.87 0.66 -33.68
N SER A 381 7.57 -0.43 -34.02
CA SER A 381 7.76 -0.86 -35.41
C SER A 381 6.46 -1.30 -36.10
N SER A 382 5.43 -1.65 -35.32
CA SER A 382 4.13 -2.13 -35.82
C SER A 382 3.14 -0.98 -36.10
N PHE A 383 3.35 0.20 -35.51
CA PHE A 383 2.44 1.35 -35.59
C PHE A 383 2.76 2.37 -36.71
N LEU A 384 3.86 2.21 -37.47
CA LEU A 384 4.20 3.11 -38.58
C LEU A 384 3.37 2.91 -39.87
N THR A 385 2.29 2.10 -39.86
CA THR A 385 1.46 1.85 -41.05
C THR A 385 -0.01 2.27 -40.95
N SER A 386 -0.46 3.00 -39.92
CA SER A 386 -1.82 3.55 -39.95
C SER A 386 -1.97 4.92 -39.28
N SER A 387 -2.37 5.91 -40.08
CA SER A 387 -2.66 7.27 -39.63
C SER A 387 -3.83 7.30 -38.63
N PRO A 388 -3.76 8.10 -37.56
CA PRO A 388 -4.82 8.14 -36.55
C PRO A 388 -6.05 8.93 -37.04
N LYS A 389 -7.22 8.31 -36.94
CA LYS A 389 -8.52 9.00 -37.12
C LYS A 389 -8.84 9.84 -35.89
N LYS A 390 -9.26 11.09 -36.14
CA LYS A 390 -9.74 12.05 -35.13
C LYS A 390 -10.98 11.52 -34.41
N TYR A 391 -10.96 11.52 -33.08
CA TYR A 391 -12.11 11.28 -32.21
C TYR A 391 -12.55 12.61 -31.59
N ASN A 392 -13.84 12.97 -31.73
CA ASN A 392 -14.44 14.14 -31.11
C ASN A 392 -15.11 13.70 -29.79
N PRO A 393 -14.80 14.32 -28.63
CA PRO A 393 -15.54 14.03 -27.40
C PRO A 393 -16.90 14.74 -27.41
N VAL A 394 -17.94 13.99 -27.03
CA VAL A 394 -19.29 14.50 -26.76
C VAL A 394 -19.29 15.23 -25.42
N ALA A 395 -19.88 16.44 -25.39
CA ALA A 395 -19.97 17.29 -24.21
C ALA A 395 -20.94 16.71 -23.16
N TYR A 396 -20.47 16.55 -21.93
CA TYR A 396 -21.30 16.38 -20.74
C TYR A 396 -21.45 17.74 -20.07
N GLN A 397 -22.67 18.30 -20.06
CA GLN A 397 -23.00 19.46 -19.24
C GLN A 397 -23.08 19.02 -17.77
N SER A 398 -22.17 19.52 -16.93
CA SER A 398 -22.34 19.45 -15.48
C SER A 398 -22.99 20.73 -14.97
N CYS A 399 -24.09 20.56 -14.24
CA CYS A 399 -24.76 21.61 -13.49
C CYS A 399 -24.21 21.57 -12.06
N GLY A 400 -23.61 22.67 -11.60
CA GLY A 400 -23.13 22.82 -10.22
C GLY A 400 -21.87 23.69 -10.16
N GLY A 401 -22.06 25.00 -10.08
CA GLY A 401 -20.98 26.00 -10.10
C GLY A 401 -20.00 25.84 -8.94
N ARG A 402 -18.81 25.32 -9.24
CA ARG A 402 -17.58 25.67 -8.51
C ARG A 402 -17.19 27.11 -8.89
N PRO A 403 -16.50 27.86 -8.02
CA PRO A 403 -15.90 29.13 -8.41
C PRO A 403 -15.04 28.90 -9.65
N GLU A 404 -15.21 29.74 -10.68
CA GLU A 404 -14.42 29.70 -11.91
C GLU A 404 -12.94 29.91 -11.54
N GLU A 405 -12.11 28.87 -11.70
CA GLU A 405 -10.67 28.95 -11.50
C GLU A 405 -10.03 29.89 -12.55
N ASP A 406 -8.95 30.59 -12.19
CA ASP A 406 -8.24 31.49 -13.11
C ASP A 406 -7.75 30.73 -14.36
N PRO A 407 -8.21 31.11 -15.59
CA PRO A 407 -7.81 30.44 -16.82
C PRO A 407 -6.29 30.36 -17.04
N ARG A 408 -5.53 31.30 -16.47
CA ARG A 408 -4.05 31.29 -16.55
C ARG A 408 -3.42 30.25 -15.62
N LEU A 409 -4.02 29.95 -14.47
CA LEU A 409 -3.54 28.86 -13.61
C LEU A 409 -3.67 27.50 -14.31
N GLU A 410 -4.75 27.32 -15.07
CA GLU A 410 -4.99 26.10 -15.85
C GLU A 410 -4.06 26.00 -17.07
N GLU A 411 -3.64 27.13 -17.66
CA GLU A 411 -2.62 27.15 -18.71
C GLU A 411 -1.25 26.74 -18.18
N ILE A 412 -0.82 27.30 -17.04
CA ILE A 412 0.46 26.94 -16.39
C ILE A 412 0.45 25.46 -15.97
N ARG A 413 -0.67 24.98 -15.40
CA ARG A 413 -0.84 23.57 -15.01
C ARG A 413 -0.68 22.63 -16.20
N ARG A 414 -1.30 22.94 -17.34
CA ARG A 414 -1.16 22.16 -18.58
C ARG A 414 0.28 22.19 -19.12
N ALA A 415 0.99 23.30 -18.99
CA ALA A 415 2.40 23.39 -19.38
C ALA A 415 3.30 22.51 -18.50
N ILE A 416 3.08 22.51 -17.17
CA ILE A 416 3.81 21.64 -16.23
C ILE A 416 3.59 20.16 -16.55
N MET A 417 2.34 19.77 -16.84
CA MET A 417 2.00 18.39 -17.21
C MET A 417 2.71 17.96 -18.48
N LYS A 418 2.76 18.81 -19.52
CA LYS A 418 3.48 18.50 -20.76
C LYS A 418 4.97 18.24 -20.55
N ILE A 419 5.63 19.03 -19.68
CA ILE A 419 7.06 18.81 -19.37
C ILE A 419 7.25 17.52 -18.57
N ALA A 420 6.34 17.21 -17.63
CA ALA A 420 6.39 15.96 -16.88
C ALA A 420 6.24 14.75 -17.81
N ASP A 421 5.26 14.77 -18.71
CA ASP A 421 5.06 13.72 -19.71
C ASP A 421 6.29 13.55 -20.63
N GLN A 422 6.94 14.66 -20.99
CA GLN A 422 8.17 14.62 -21.79
C GLN A 422 9.33 13.98 -21.03
N ILE A 423 9.53 14.32 -19.76
CA ILE A 423 10.55 13.70 -18.89
C ILE A 423 10.32 12.19 -18.78
N ASP A 424 9.07 11.77 -18.57
CA ASP A 424 8.72 10.36 -18.47
C ASP A 424 8.94 9.61 -19.80
N HIS A 425 8.64 10.25 -20.94
CA HIS A 425 8.90 9.69 -22.27
C HIS A 425 10.39 9.56 -22.60
N GLU A 426 11.22 10.48 -22.11
CA GLU A 426 12.67 10.50 -22.35
C GLU A 426 13.48 9.62 -21.38
N GLY A 427 12.83 8.76 -20.58
CA GLY A 427 13.51 7.80 -19.70
C GLY A 427 13.46 8.14 -18.21
N GLY A 428 12.56 9.05 -17.81
CA GLY A 428 12.28 9.35 -16.41
C GLY A 428 13.46 10.04 -15.71
N ARG A 429 13.63 9.79 -14.41
CA ARG A 429 14.69 10.45 -13.61
C ARG A 429 16.11 9.94 -13.90
N THR A 430 16.24 8.76 -14.51
CA THR A 430 17.54 8.12 -14.75
C THR A 430 17.90 8.00 -16.22
N GLY A 431 17.07 8.51 -17.15
CA GLY A 431 17.34 8.44 -18.60
C GLY A 431 17.30 7.04 -19.18
N GLY A 432 16.60 6.12 -18.51
CA GLY A 432 16.55 4.70 -18.88
C GLY A 432 17.78 3.89 -18.46
N TRP A 433 18.71 4.48 -17.70
CA TRP A 433 19.80 3.75 -17.03
C TRP A 433 19.35 3.15 -15.71
N SER A 434 20.03 2.08 -15.28
CA SER A 434 19.88 1.53 -13.94
C SER A 434 20.19 2.59 -12.88
N THR A 435 19.57 2.50 -11.71
CA THR A 435 19.83 3.45 -10.61
C THR A 435 21.32 3.46 -10.24
N ALA A 436 21.96 2.31 -10.22
CA ALA A 436 23.39 2.17 -9.90
C ALA A 436 24.30 2.85 -10.93
N ASP A 437 24.05 2.66 -12.23
CA ASP A 437 24.82 3.30 -13.30
C ASP A 437 24.57 4.81 -13.33
N HIS A 438 23.32 5.25 -13.14
CA HIS A 438 22.97 6.66 -13.09
C HIS A 438 23.61 7.37 -11.88
N GLU A 439 23.63 6.75 -10.70
CA GLU A 439 24.31 7.29 -9.53
C GLU A 439 25.83 7.36 -9.72
N ALA A 440 26.43 6.32 -10.30
CA ALA A 440 27.86 6.31 -10.62
C ALA A 440 28.22 7.41 -11.63
N PHE A 441 27.37 7.62 -12.64
CA PHE A 441 27.46 8.72 -13.59
C PHE A 441 27.39 10.08 -12.88
N LEU A 442 26.37 10.30 -12.04
CA LEU A 442 26.20 11.56 -11.30
C LEU A 442 27.42 11.87 -10.45
N LYS A 443 27.99 10.89 -9.73
CA LYS A 443 29.21 11.07 -8.92
C LYS A 443 30.40 11.62 -9.72
N VAL A 444 30.51 11.26 -11.00
CA VAL A 444 31.58 11.76 -11.88
C VAL A 444 31.22 13.15 -12.43
N VAL A 445 29.99 13.31 -12.91
CA VAL A 445 29.51 14.55 -13.55
C VAL A 445 29.38 15.72 -12.56
N THR A 446 28.96 15.48 -11.31
CA THR A 446 28.89 16.51 -10.26
C THR A 446 30.26 17.03 -9.85
N GLY A 447 31.32 16.25 -10.08
CA GLY A 447 32.71 16.60 -9.79
C GLY A 447 33.45 17.33 -10.93
N CYS A 448 32.81 17.51 -12.09
CA CYS A 448 33.41 18.19 -13.25
C CYS A 448 33.07 19.69 -13.28
N PRO A 449 34.06 20.60 -13.42
CA PRO A 449 33.81 22.02 -13.54
C PRO A 449 33.23 22.35 -14.92
N GLY A 450 31.96 22.77 -14.95
CA GLY A 450 31.22 23.09 -16.17
C GLY A 450 30.26 21.98 -16.58
N ARG A 451 28.99 22.11 -16.19
CA ARG A 451 27.88 21.18 -16.48
C ARG A 451 27.29 21.42 -17.87
N GLN A 452 28.14 21.69 -18.85
CA GLN A 452 27.76 21.97 -20.23
C GLN A 452 28.15 20.78 -21.12
N PRO A 453 27.41 20.49 -22.19
CA PRO A 453 27.64 19.33 -23.06
C PRO A 453 29.09 19.26 -23.56
N GLU A 454 29.70 20.39 -23.91
CA GLU A 454 31.07 20.43 -24.47
C GLU A 454 32.16 20.05 -23.46
N GLY A 455 31.88 20.16 -22.16
CA GLY A 455 32.79 19.77 -21.09
C GLY A 455 32.72 18.28 -20.75
N LEU A 456 31.51 17.72 -20.79
CA LEU A 456 31.22 16.34 -20.43
C LEU A 456 31.53 15.36 -21.56
N LEU A 457 31.45 15.81 -22.82
CA LEU A 457 31.79 15.04 -24.03
C LEU A 457 33.29 15.00 -24.35
N ARG A 458 34.17 15.30 -23.38
CA ARG A 458 35.62 15.09 -23.54
C ARG A 458 35.98 13.62 -23.28
N GLU A 459 36.81 13.05 -24.14
CA GLU A 459 37.24 11.63 -24.08
C GLU A 459 37.74 11.22 -22.68
N GLN A 460 38.55 12.08 -22.04
CA GLN A 460 39.05 11.85 -20.68
C GLN A 460 37.96 11.75 -19.60
N VAL A 461 36.84 12.47 -19.77
CA VAL A 461 35.70 12.48 -18.86
C VAL A 461 34.81 11.28 -19.12
N MET A 462 34.53 10.97 -20.39
CA MET A 462 33.77 9.78 -20.78
C MET A 462 34.48 8.49 -20.35
N ASP A 463 35.79 8.38 -20.52
CA ASP A 463 36.60 7.26 -20.01
C ASP A 463 36.56 7.12 -18.49
N ARG A 464 36.42 8.25 -17.77
CA ARG A 464 36.29 8.25 -16.31
C ARG A 464 34.90 7.79 -15.88
N ILE A 465 33.86 8.17 -16.62
CA ILE A 465 32.49 7.70 -16.42
C ILE A 465 32.44 6.19 -16.66
N ILE A 466 32.85 5.72 -17.84
CA ILE A 466 32.83 4.30 -18.24
C ILE A 466 33.51 3.40 -17.20
N ARG A 467 34.68 3.80 -16.69
CA ARG A 467 35.42 3.04 -15.64
C ARG A 467 34.69 2.93 -14.30
N LYS A 468 33.72 3.81 -14.04
CA LYS A 468 32.96 3.87 -12.79
C LYS A 468 31.58 3.22 -12.90
N LEU A 469 31.11 2.93 -14.11
CA LEU A 469 29.81 2.30 -14.33
C LEU A 469 29.89 0.79 -14.03
N PRO A 470 29.03 0.27 -13.12
CA PRO A 470 28.89 -1.16 -12.88
C PRO A 470 28.67 -1.99 -14.16
N SER A 471 27.86 -1.48 -15.10
CA SER A 471 27.48 -2.22 -16.31
C SER A 471 28.51 -2.17 -17.44
N GLN A 472 29.63 -1.47 -17.27
CA GLN A 472 30.70 -1.32 -18.29
C GLN A 472 30.18 -0.88 -19.67
N LEU A 473 29.27 0.10 -19.69
CA LEU A 473 28.66 0.63 -20.92
C LEU A 473 29.68 1.28 -21.86
N GLY A 474 29.36 1.27 -23.15
CA GLY A 474 30.19 1.80 -24.22
C GLY A 474 30.18 3.33 -24.30
N HIS A 475 31.15 3.87 -25.06
CA HIS A 475 31.36 5.31 -25.20
C HIS A 475 30.20 6.04 -25.90
N ASP A 476 29.51 5.37 -26.82
CA ASP A 476 28.32 5.92 -27.50
C ASP A 476 27.11 6.00 -26.55
N GLU A 477 26.92 5.01 -25.67
CA GLU A 477 25.83 4.97 -24.69
C GLU A 477 26.02 6.06 -23.61
N VAL A 478 27.26 6.25 -23.16
CA VAL A 478 27.61 7.34 -22.23
C VAL A 478 27.39 8.71 -22.86
N LYS A 479 27.69 8.87 -24.14
CA LYS A 479 27.45 10.11 -24.88
C LYS A 479 25.96 10.42 -25.00
N GLU A 480 25.15 9.44 -25.41
CA GLU A 480 23.69 9.60 -25.48
C GLU A 480 23.09 9.97 -24.12
N HIS A 481 23.63 9.40 -23.04
CA HIS A 481 23.19 9.70 -21.68
C HIS A 481 23.61 11.09 -21.19
N ILE A 482 24.78 11.59 -21.58
CA ILE A 482 25.19 12.98 -21.32
C ILE A 482 24.26 13.95 -22.04
N ASP A 483 23.95 13.70 -23.32
CA ASP A 483 23.05 14.53 -24.12
C ASP A 483 21.62 14.52 -23.57
N TRP A 484 21.16 13.37 -23.07
CA TRP A 484 19.91 13.27 -22.33
C TRP A 484 19.97 14.05 -21.01
N TRP A 485 21.01 13.89 -20.21
CA TRP A 485 21.12 14.52 -18.88
C TRP A 485 21.12 16.05 -18.96
N CYS A 486 21.77 16.62 -19.97
CA CYS A 486 21.73 18.06 -20.23
C CYS A 486 20.29 18.53 -20.53
N ARG A 487 19.57 17.83 -21.42
CA ARG A 487 18.16 18.14 -21.75
C ARG A 487 17.23 17.93 -20.56
N TYR A 488 17.44 16.88 -19.78
CA TYR A 488 16.68 16.62 -18.55
C TYR A 488 16.81 17.79 -17.56
N ASN A 489 18.02 18.32 -17.34
CA ASN A 489 18.24 19.46 -16.45
C ASN A 489 17.58 20.74 -16.97
N GLU A 490 17.57 20.98 -18.29
CA GLU A 490 16.87 22.10 -18.90
C GLU A 490 15.36 22.00 -18.68
N LEU A 491 14.76 20.83 -18.95
CA LEU A 491 13.35 20.55 -18.72
C LEU A 491 12.98 20.67 -17.23
N GLU A 492 13.84 20.21 -16.32
CA GLU A 492 13.60 20.33 -14.89
C GLU A 492 13.67 21.80 -14.42
N ALA A 493 14.59 22.60 -14.97
CA ALA A 493 14.68 24.04 -14.72
C ALA A 493 13.42 24.78 -15.22
N ASP A 494 12.95 24.46 -16.44
CA ASP A 494 11.73 25.04 -17.01
C ASP A 494 10.49 24.65 -16.21
N LYS A 495 10.39 23.39 -15.79
CA LYS A 495 9.32 22.91 -14.89
C LYS A 495 9.33 23.66 -13.57
N LYS A 496 10.51 23.88 -12.97
CA LYS A 496 10.66 24.63 -11.73
C LYS A 496 10.25 26.10 -11.90
N ALA A 497 10.61 26.73 -13.01
CA ALA A 497 10.19 28.10 -13.34
C ALA A 497 8.66 28.21 -13.49
N LEU A 498 8.02 27.25 -14.16
CA LEU A 498 6.55 27.20 -14.30
C LEU A 498 5.85 26.95 -12.96
N MET A 499 6.41 26.10 -12.10
CA MET A 499 5.89 25.88 -10.75
C MET A 499 5.96 27.15 -9.89
N GLU A 500 7.01 27.96 -10.05
CA GLU A 500 7.12 29.25 -9.36
C GLU A 500 6.09 30.26 -9.90
N GLN A 501 5.94 30.36 -11.22
CA GLN A 501 4.89 31.18 -11.85
C GLN A 501 3.49 30.77 -11.39
N TYR A 502 3.24 29.46 -11.21
CA TYR A 502 1.99 28.95 -10.69
C TYR A 502 1.74 29.42 -9.25
N ARG A 503 2.76 29.37 -8.38
CA ARG A 503 2.67 29.81 -6.99
C ARG A 503 2.39 31.31 -6.89
N GLU A 504 3.18 32.13 -7.57
CA GLU A 504 2.99 33.59 -7.63
C GLU A 504 1.58 33.95 -8.12
N ARG A 505 1.12 33.28 -9.18
CA ARG A 505 -0.20 33.54 -9.76
C ARG A 505 -1.32 33.11 -8.81
N LYS A 506 -1.17 32.00 -8.11
CA LYS A 506 -2.14 31.50 -7.15
C LYS A 506 -2.26 32.44 -5.95
N GLU A 507 -1.14 32.96 -5.44
CA GLU A 507 -1.14 33.96 -4.38
C GLU A 507 -1.82 35.26 -4.80
N LEU A 508 -1.56 35.76 -6.01
CA LEU A 508 -2.22 36.94 -6.55
C LEU A 508 -3.74 36.73 -6.70
N TRP A 509 -4.15 35.56 -7.16
CA TRP A 509 -5.57 35.21 -7.29
C TRP A 509 -6.27 35.14 -5.93
N GLN A 510 -5.63 34.53 -4.93
CA GLN A 510 -6.15 34.46 -3.56
C GLN A 510 -6.25 35.84 -2.90
N ARG A 511 -5.24 36.70 -3.07
CA ARG A 511 -5.30 38.10 -2.59
C ARG A 511 -6.46 38.85 -3.21
N LYS A 512 -6.65 38.73 -4.52
CA LYS A 512 -7.76 39.39 -5.22
C LYS A 512 -9.14 38.91 -4.72
N GLN A 513 -9.31 37.61 -4.49
CA GLN A 513 -10.56 37.10 -3.90
C GLN A 513 -10.78 37.61 -2.46
N GLY A 514 -9.72 37.76 -1.68
CA GLY A 514 -9.79 38.37 -0.35
C GLY A 514 -10.22 39.83 -0.39
N ASP A 515 -9.61 40.63 -1.28
CA ASP A 515 -9.93 42.05 -1.47
C ASP A 515 -11.37 42.24 -1.97
N ASP A 516 -11.82 41.42 -2.93
CA ASP A 516 -13.19 41.44 -3.46
C ASP A 516 -14.21 41.07 -2.36
N HIS A 517 -13.90 40.07 -1.52
CA HIS A 517 -14.76 39.66 -0.40
C HIS A 517 -14.85 40.74 0.70
N GLU A 518 -13.74 41.42 1.01
CA GLU A 518 -13.73 42.51 1.98
C GLU A 518 -14.50 43.74 1.48
N ALA A 519 -14.42 44.03 0.18
CA ALA A 519 -15.21 45.07 -0.46
C ALA A 519 -16.72 44.78 -0.42
N ASP A 520 -17.13 43.53 -0.64
CA ASP A 520 -18.53 43.08 -0.53
C ASP A 520 -19.05 43.23 0.91
N LEU A 521 -18.28 42.78 1.91
CA LEU A 521 -18.63 42.96 3.33
C LEU A 521 -18.75 44.43 3.72
N ALA A 522 -17.87 45.30 3.20
CA ALA A 522 -17.95 46.74 3.43
C ALA A 522 -19.20 47.37 2.78
N ALA A 523 -19.60 46.90 1.60
CA ALA A 523 -20.83 47.33 0.94
C ALA A 523 -22.09 46.90 1.71
N GLU A 524 -22.12 45.68 2.25
CA GLU A 524 -23.21 45.19 3.11
C GLU A 524 -23.34 46.00 4.39
N ARG A 525 -22.21 46.31 5.06
CA ARG A 525 -22.21 47.16 6.27
C ARG A 525 -22.77 48.55 5.98
N ARG A 526 -22.37 49.18 4.87
CA ARG A 526 -22.92 50.49 4.44
C ARG A 526 -24.42 50.42 4.16
N MET A 527 -24.90 49.33 3.55
CA MET A 527 -26.34 49.14 3.33
C MET A 527 -27.11 48.93 4.64
N ALA A 528 -26.54 48.19 5.60
CA ALA A 528 -27.13 47.99 6.92
C ALA A 528 -27.21 49.31 7.72
N GLU A 529 -26.17 50.14 7.67
CA GLU A 529 -26.16 51.46 8.29
C GLU A 529 -27.20 52.40 7.69
N LYS A 530 -27.33 52.43 6.35
CA LYS A 530 -28.39 53.20 5.68
C LYS A 530 -29.80 52.74 6.09
N ARG A 531 -30.03 51.43 6.25
CA ARG A 531 -31.31 50.89 6.73
C ARG A 531 -31.61 51.32 8.16
N ARG A 532 -30.63 51.23 9.08
CA ARG A 532 -30.77 51.69 10.46
C ARG A 532 -31.07 53.20 10.55
N ALA A 533 -30.36 54.02 9.77
CA ALA A 533 -30.59 55.46 9.73
C ALA A 533 -32.00 55.81 9.21
N ALA A 534 -32.50 55.07 8.21
CA ALA A 534 -33.86 55.25 7.70
C ALA A 534 -34.93 54.83 8.72
N GLU A 535 -34.73 53.72 9.44
CA GLU A 535 -35.63 53.28 10.52
C GLU A 535 -35.67 54.28 11.69
N GLU A 536 -34.52 54.85 12.04
CA GLU A 536 -34.42 55.85 13.10
C GLU A 536 -35.06 57.18 12.71
N ALA A 537 -34.87 57.64 11.47
CA ALA A 537 -35.57 58.81 10.91
C ALA A 537 -37.10 58.61 10.92
N ALA A 538 -37.58 57.44 10.48
CA ALA A 538 -39.01 57.11 10.51
C ALA A 538 -39.57 57.04 11.94
N ARG A 539 -38.75 56.62 12.93
CA ARG A 539 -39.14 56.59 14.35
C ARG A 539 -39.23 58.00 14.95
N VAL A 540 -38.34 58.91 14.56
CA VAL A 540 -38.38 60.31 14.99
C VAL A 540 -39.59 61.02 14.39
N GLU A 541 -39.88 60.78 13.12
CA GLU A 541 -41.03 61.38 12.43
C GLU A 541 -42.37 60.94 13.03
N ARG A 542 -42.49 59.68 13.48
CA ARG A 542 -43.67 59.19 14.24
C ARG A 542 -43.81 59.80 15.62
N LYS A 543 -42.73 60.29 16.23
CA LYS A 543 -42.75 60.94 17.54
C LYS A 543 -43.08 62.43 17.47
N THR A 544 -42.92 63.06 16.32
CA THR A 544 -43.24 64.49 16.11
C THR A 544 -44.66 64.71 15.56
N THR A 545 -45.37 63.65 15.16
CA THR A 545 -46.77 63.67 14.68
C THR A 545 -47.80 63.23 15.73
N HIS A 546 -47.38 63.07 16.99
CA HIS A 546 -48.23 62.96 18.19
C HIS A 546 -47.87 64.08 19.15
#